data_AF-A0A2R6K0F0-F1
#
_entry.id   AF-A0A2R6K0F0-F1
#
_cell.length_a   1.000
_cell.length_b   1.000
_cell.length_c   1.000
_cell.angle_alpha   90.00
_cell.angle_beta   90.00
_cell.angle_gamma   90.00
#
_symmetry.space_group_name_H-M   'P 1'
#
loop_
_entity.id
_entity.type
_entity.pdbx_description
1 polymer ?
#
loop_
_entity_poly.entity_id
_entity_poly.type
_entity_poly.pdbx_seq_one_letter_code
_entity_poly.pdbx_strand_id
1 'polypeptide(L)'
;MDIDNDPTVLLAGASGDTGRRVLYLLARSGLDVRAITTDPGNVGDLRRASADEVVVCDLFDRADAERAVSGVDLILTTVGSTPQEVFLADELVDGTGNINLVESAAAAGVERVVMESSLGVGGDRASAMARFFRLSIGPVVEAKTAAERAIRESGTDYTIFRPGVLTTGAATDDAQVASAESGLWGAVSRADVARLMVAAPFTPEATNRTLDVVRNPLLRNRSERIDWRHP
;
A
#
# COMPACT_ATOMS: atom_id res chain seq x y z
N MET A 1 3.02 10.47 29.89
CA MET A 1 4.08 10.16 28.92
C MET A 1 3.37 10.15 27.58
N ASP A 2 3.43 11.16 26.73
CA ASP A 2 3.88 12.55 26.81
C ASP A 2 2.98 13.36 25.84
N ILE A 3 3.18 14.67 25.78
CA ILE A 3 2.33 15.70 25.17
C ILE A 3 1.90 15.36 23.72
N ASP A 4 0.60 15.54 23.45
CA ASP A 4 -0.08 15.80 22.16
C ASP A 4 0.86 15.97 20.94
N ASN A 5 1.17 14.88 20.24
CA ASN A 5 1.60 14.97 18.85
C ASN A 5 0.72 14.05 18.00
N ASP A 6 0.24 14.55 16.87
CA ASP A 6 -0.53 13.75 15.94
C ASP A 6 0.34 12.60 15.40
N PRO A 7 -0.22 11.40 15.16
CA PRO A 7 0.55 10.26 14.67
C PRO A 7 1.30 10.60 13.38
N THR A 8 2.58 10.25 13.31
CA THR A 8 3.40 10.41 12.11
C THR A 8 3.16 9.24 11.15
N VAL A 9 2.70 9.58 9.94
CA VAL A 9 2.42 8.64 8.86
C VAL A 9 3.49 8.74 7.79
N LEU A 10 4.23 7.65 7.56
CA LEU A 10 5.10 7.54 6.41
C LEU A 10 4.34 7.03 5.19
N LEU A 11 4.43 7.77 4.09
CA LEU A 11 3.90 7.38 2.79
C LEU A 11 5.04 7.04 1.81
N ALA A 12 5.16 5.74 1.53
CA ALA A 12 6.05 5.22 0.50
C ALA A 12 5.33 5.13 -0.85
N GLY A 13 5.97 5.60 -1.92
CA GLY A 13 5.36 5.69 -3.25
C GLY A 13 4.53 6.97 -3.44
N ALA A 14 4.78 8.03 -2.65
CA ALA A 14 4.01 9.27 -2.63
C ALA A 14 3.94 10.00 -3.98
N SER A 15 4.96 9.85 -4.84
CA SER A 15 4.98 10.43 -6.19
C SER A 15 4.24 9.58 -7.25
N GLY A 16 3.79 8.38 -6.90
CA GLY A 16 3.03 7.49 -7.78
C GLY A 16 1.55 7.87 -7.89
N ASP A 17 0.83 7.23 -8.82
CA ASP A 17 -0.58 7.57 -9.06
C ASP A 17 -1.49 7.30 -7.86
N THR A 18 -1.34 6.16 -7.18
CA THR A 18 -2.10 5.87 -5.95
C THR A 18 -1.58 6.72 -4.80
N GLY A 19 -0.26 6.79 -4.61
CA GLY A 19 0.36 7.56 -3.53
C GLY A 19 -0.03 9.03 -3.51
N ARG A 20 -0.10 9.71 -4.67
CA ARG A 20 -0.59 11.11 -4.74
C ARG A 20 -2.02 11.28 -4.23
N ARG A 21 -2.87 10.26 -4.40
CA ARG A 21 -4.25 10.26 -3.89
C ARG A 21 -4.31 9.98 -2.40
N VAL A 22 -3.43 9.11 -1.89
CA VAL A 22 -3.25 8.88 -0.46
C VAL A 22 -2.75 10.16 0.21
N LEU A 23 -1.71 10.80 -0.33
CA LEU A 23 -1.17 12.08 0.18
C LEU A 23 -2.25 13.17 0.21
N TYR A 24 -3.05 13.28 -0.84
CA TYR A 24 -4.18 14.21 -0.87
C TYR A 24 -5.16 14.00 0.29
N LEU A 25 -5.45 12.74 0.66
CA LEU A 25 -6.37 12.44 1.75
C LEU A 25 -5.71 12.69 3.13
N LEU A 26 -4.45 12.27 3.31
CA LEU A 26 -3.69 12.49 4.55
C LEU A 26 -3.47 13.98 4.84
N ALA A 27 -3.25 14.80 3.82
CA ALA A 27 -3.13 16.26 3.96
C ALA A 27 -4.39 16.94 4.58
N ARG A 28 -5.50 16.20 4.71
CA ARG A 28 -6.77 16.68 5.28
C ARG A 28 -7.15 15.96 6.58
N SER A 29 -6.32 15.04 7.06
CA SER A 29 -6.61 14.25 8.26
C SER A 29 -6.00 14.82 9.55
N GLY A 30 -5.20 15.89 9.46
CA GLY A 30 -4.49 16.43 10.62
C GLY A 30 -3.36 15.52 11.14
N LEU A 31 -2.93 14.54 10.35
CA LEU A 31 -1.79 13.68 10.70
C LEU A 31 -0.50 14.28 10.12
N ASP A 32 0.63 14.08 10.80
CA ASP A 32 1.95 14.47 10.30
C ASP A 32 2.39 13.51 9.19
N VAL A 33 2.56 14.00 7.96
CA VAL A 33 2.87 13.15 6.79
C VAL A 33 4.34 13.25 6.39
N ARG A 34 5.07 12.14 6.54
CA ARG A 34 6.40 11.94 5.94
C ARG A 34 6.27 11.22 4.61
N ALA A 35 6.48 11.91 3.50
CA ALA A 35 6.57 11.28 2.19
C ALA A 35 8.00 10.82 1.89
N ILE A 36 8.17 9.65 1.28
CA ILE A 36 9.47 9.22 0.75
C ILE A 36 9.47 9.15 -0.77
N THR A 37 10.61 9.46 -1.38
CA THR A 37 10.82 9.40 -2.84
C THR A 37 12.26 9.05 -3.17
N THR A 38 12.49 8.30 -4.25
CA THR A 38 13.84 8.01 -4.77
C THR A 38 14.42 9.15 -5.59
N ASP A 39 13.58 10.06 -6.09
CA ASP A 39 13.98 11.16 -6.97
C ASP A 39 13.95 12.50 -6.22
N PRO A 40 15.13 13.13 -5.98
CA PRO A 40 15.23 14.46 -5.36
C PRO A 40 14.39 15.54 -6.04
N GLY A 41 14.11 15.40 -7.34
CA GLY A 41 13.28 16.33 -8.10
C GLY A 41 11.83 16.41 -7.60
N ASN A 42 11.30 15.34 -7.00
CA ASN A 42 9.94 15.30 -6.47
C ASN A 42 9.77 16.00 -5.12
N VAL A 43 10.86 16.37 -4.43
CA VAL A 43 10.80 16.94 -3.06
C VAL A 43 9.94 18.21 -3.02
N GLY A 44 10.12 19.11 -3.98
CA GLY A 44 9.35 20.35 -4.05
C GLY A 44 7.86 20.13 -4.33
N ASP A 45 7.53 19.16 -5.18
CA ASP A 45 6.14 18.83 -5.51
C ASP A 45 5.41 18.16 -4.34
N LEU A 46 6.07 17.24 -3.64
CA LEU A 46 5.50 16.56 -2.48
C LEU A 46 5.21 17.52 -1.32
N ARG A 47 6.13 18.47 -1.05
CA ARG A 47 5.86 19.54 -0.07
C ARG A 47 4.70 20.44 -0.49
N ARG A 48 4.61 20.81 -1.77
CA ARG A 48 3.45 21.58 -2.30
C ARG A 48 2.15 20.80 -2.21
N ALA A 49 2.22 19.48 -2.25
CA ALA A 49 1.09 18.58 -2.03
C ALA A 49 0.83 18.29 -0.53
N SER A 50 1.41 19.10 0.37
CA SER A 50 1.19 19.06 1.82
C SER A 50 1.78 17.84 2.54
N ALA A 51 2.90 17.30 2.06
CA ALA A 51 3.76 16.47 2.92
C ALA A 51 4.54 17.38 3.89
N ASP A 52 4.41 17.13 5.19
CA ASP A 52 5.10 17.88 6.26
C ASP A 52 6.61 17.64 6.23
N GLU A 53 7.00 16.40 5.93
CA GLU A 53 8.38 16.01 5.68
C GLU A 53 8.51 15.25 4.37
N VAL A 54 9.64 15.46 3.67
CA VAL A 54 9.99 14.67 2.49
C VAL A 54 11.42 14.16 2.62
N VAL A 55 11.59 12.85 2.57
CA VAL A 55 12.88 12.16 2.66
C VAL A 55 13.21 11.54 1.30
N VAL A 56 14.41 11.83 0.80
CA VAL A 56 14.96 11.10 -0.34
C VAL A 56 15.48 9.76 0.19
N CYS A 57 14.93 8.67 -0.32
CA CYS A 57 15.12 7.33 0.22
C CYS A 57 15.11 6.31 -0.93
N ASP A 58 16.17 5.52 -1.02
CA ASP A 58 16.20 4.31 -1.84
C ASP A 58 15.85 3.08 -1.01
N LEU A 59 14.70 2.47 -1.28
CA LEU A 59 14.26 1.29 -0.53
C LEU A 59 15.07 0.02 -0.84
N PHE A 60 15.90 0.00 -1.89
CA PHE A 60 16.89 -1.08 -2.06
C PHE A 60 18.03 -0.97 -1.04
N ASP A 61 18.30 0.22 -0.50
CA ASP A 61 19.23 0.42 0.62
C ASP A 61 18.48 0.29 1.96
N ARG A 62 18.85 -0.74 2.71
CA ARG A 62 18.28 -1.00 4.04
C ARG A 62 18.49 0.17 5.01
N ALA A 63 19.66 0.81 4.98
CA ALA A 63 19.97 1.92 5.87
C ALA A 63 19.13 3.16 5.55
N ASP A 64 18.75 3.34 4.28
CA ASP A 64 17.81 4.39 3.87
C ASP A 64 16.42 4.12 4.44
N ALA A 65 15.94 2.88 4.35
CA ALA A 65 14.66 2.48 4.92
C ALA A 65 14.64 2.68 6.46
N GLU A 66 15.71 2.30 7.16
CA GLU A 66 15.84 2.48 8.63
C GLU A 66 15.78 3.96 9.04
N ARG A 67 16.45 4.85 8.30
CA ARG A 67 16.37 6.30 8.55
C ARG A 67 14.97 6.83 8.28
N ALA A 68 14.32 6.37 7.22
CA ALA A 68 13.00 6.82 6.83
C ALA A 68 11.91 6.49 7.88
N VAL A 69 11.97 5.31 8.50
CA VAL A 69 10.96 4.87 9.48
C VAL A 69 11.18 5.38 10.90
N SER A 70 12.28 6.11 11.16
CA SER A 70 12.60 6.58 12.51
C SER A 70 11.54 7.57 13.03
N GLY A 71 10.90 7.24 14.17
CA GLY A 71 9.84 8.07 14.77
C GLY A 71 8.52 8.08 13.99
N VAL A 72 8.28 7.06 13.16
CA VAL A 72 7.02 6.87 12.44
C VAL A 72 6.12 5.92 13.22
N ASP A 73 4.83 6.24 13.30
CA ASP A 73 3.83 5.39 13.96
C ASP A 73 3.13 4.45 12.95
N LEU A 74 2.83 4.97 11.76
CA LEU A 74 2.06 4.27 10.72
C LEU A 74 2.78 4.33 9.37
N ILE A 75 2.74 3.24 8.59
CA ILE A 75 3.26 3.19 7.22
C ILE A 75 2.13 2.87 6.24
N LEU A 76 2.06 3.66 5.17
CA LEU A 76 1.28 3.38 3.96
C LEU A 76 2.26 3.20 2.80
N THR A 77 2.29 2.04 2.17
CA THR A 77 3.13 1.79 0.99
C THR A 77 2.27 1.51 -0.24
N THR A 78 2.45 2.36 -1.26
CA THR A 78 1.97 2.15 -2.62
C THR A 78 3.15 1.94 -3.58
N VAL A 79 4.29 1.49 -3.06
CA VAL A 79 5.50 1.28 -3.85
C VAL A 79 5.31 0.09 -4.77
N GLY A 80 5.62 0.31 -6.04
CA GLY A 80 5.64 -0.72 -7.06
C GLY A 80 6.43 -0.25 -8.28
N SER A 81 6.90 -1.21 -9.05
CA SER A 81 7.73 -0.99 -10.23
C SER A 81 6.88 -0.46 -11.38
N THR A 82 7.46 0.46 -12.14
CA THR A 82 6.90 0.92 -13.43
C THR A 82 6.88 -0.24 -14.43
N PRO A 83 6.02 -0.18 -15.47
CA PRO A 83 6.00 -1.22 -16.50
C PRO A 83 7.37 -1.49 -17.12
N GLN A 84 8.21 -0.47 -17.27
CA GLN A 84 9.55 -0.62 -17.83
C GLN A 84 10.47 -1.43 -16.90
N GLU A 85 10.47 -1.13 -15.60
CA GLU A 85 11.28 -1.85 -14.60
C GLU A 85 10.87 -3.32 -14.50
N VAL A 86 9.57 -3.62 -14.58
CA VAL A 86 9.07 -5.00 -14.57
C VAL A 86 9.70 -5.89 -15.65
N PHE A 87 10.07 -5.31 -16.80
CA PHE A 87 10.69 -6.05 -17.91
C PHE A 87 12.21 -6.00 -17.92
N LEU A 88 12.83 -4.99 -17.30
CA LEU A 88 14.25 -4.69 -17.48
C LEU A 88 15.09 -4.79 -16.20
N ALA A 89 14.47 -4.74 -15.03
CA ALA A 89 15.19 -4.75 -13.76
C ALA A 89 15.47 -6.18 -13.29
N ASP A 90 16.67 -6.40 -12.76
CA ASP A 90 17.05 -7.68 -12.13
C ASP A 90 16.35 -7.87 -10.77
N GLU A 91 16.00 -6.76 -10.12
CA GLU A 91 15.36 -6.73 -8.81
C GLU A 91 14.20 -5.72 -8.81
N LEU A 92 13.10 -6.07 -8.15
CA LEU A 92 11.88 -5.25 -8.12
C LEU A 92 11.65 -4.67 -6.73
N VAL A 93 11.35 -3.37 -6.70
CA VAL A 93 11.04 -2.64 -5.46
C VAL A 93 9.76 -3.18 -4.79
N ASP A 94 8.87 -3.81 -5.57
CA ASP A 94 7.69 -4.54 -5.09
C ASP A 94 8.01 -5.63 -4.07
N GLY A 95 9.21 -6.21 -4.15
CA GLY A 95 9.73 -7.23 -3.25
C GLY A 95 10.73 -6.62 -2.29
N THR A 96 11.99 -6.50 -2.71
CA THR A 96 13.11 -6.09 -1.86
C THR A 96 12.87 -4.75 -1.17
N GLY A 97 12.37 -3.76 -1.90
CA GLY A 97 12.09 -2.45 -1.31
C GLY A 97 11.02 -2.48 -0.22
N ASN A 98 9.91 -3.18 -0.46
CA ASN A 98 8.87 -3.35 0.56
C ASN A 98 9.33 -4.25 1.72
N ILE A 99 10.14 -5.28 1.49
CA ILE A 99 10.73 -6.10 2.55
C ILE A 99 11.63 -5.23 3.43
N ASN A 100 12.53 -4.47 2.84
CA ASN A 100 13.41 -3.55 3.57
C ASN A 100 12.60 -2.55 4.41
N LEU A 101 11.55 -1.96 3.83
CA LEU A 101 10.68 -1.03 4.56
C LEU A 101 10.02 -1.70 5.77
N VAL A 102 9.49 -2.91 5.58
CA VAL A 102 8.70 -3.63 6.60
C VAL A 102 9.55 -4.11 7.76
N GLU A 103 10.70 -4.74 7.51
CA GLU A 103 11.51 -5.20 8.65
C GLU A 103 12.18 -4.00 9.34
N SER A 104 12.44 -2.88 8.64
CA SER A 104 12.88 -1.64 9.29
C SER A 104 11.79 -1.09 10.20
N ALA A 105 10.54 -1.10 9.73
CA ALA A 105 9.38 -0.68 10.50
C ALA A 105 9.21 -1.52 11.77
N ALA A 106 9.30 -2.84 11.64
CA ALA A 106 9.22 -3.75 12.78
C ALA A 106 10.35 -3.50 13.81
N ALA A 107 11.58 -3.29 13.34
CA ALA A 107 12.71 -2.96 14.21
C ALA A 107 12.57 -1.60 14.91
N ALA A 108 11.90 -0.63 14.26
CA ALA A 108 11.63 0.69 14.80
C ALA A 108 10.40 0.74 15.73
N GLY A 109 9.60 -0.34 15.80
CA GLY A 109 8.40 -0.39 16.61
C GLY A 109 7.19 0.32 15.99
N VAL A 110 7.15 0.47 14.65
CA VAL A 110 6.00 0.99 13.92
C VAL A 110 4.76 0.16 14.27
N GLU A 111 3.66 0.83 14.60
CA GLU A 111 2.45 0.19 15.09
C GLU A 111 1.70 -0.52 13.96
N ARG A 112 1.66 0.10 12.76
CA ARG A 112 0.80 -0.34 11.66
C ARG A 112 1.45 -0.22 10.29
N VAL A 113 1.34 -1.26 9.47
CA VAL A 113 1.71 -1.22 8.04
C VAL A 113 0.51 -1.51 7.15
N VAL A 114 0.26 -0.63 6.18
CA VAL A 114 -0.78 -0.80 5.15
C VAL A 114 -0.13 -0.84 3.77
N MET A 115 -0.35 -1.95 3.04
CA MET A 115 0.29 -2.20 1.75
C MET A 115 -0.73 -2.27 0.60
N GLU A 116 -0.45 -1.54 -0.50
CA GLU A 116 -1.03 -1.81 -1.82
C GLU A 116 -0.26 -2.96 -2.50
N SER A 117 -0.89 -4.13 -2.50
CA SER A 117 -0.44 -5.31 -3.22
C SER A 117 -1.17 -5.42 -4.59
N SER A 118 -1.57 -6.61 -5.02
CA SER A 118 -2.33 -6.85 -6.24
C SER A 118 -3.15 -8.13 -6.12
N LEU A 119 -4.32 -8.19 -6.77
CA LEU A 119 -4.97 -9.47 -7.05
C LEU A 119 -4.00 -10.41 -7.79
N GLY A 120 -4.10 -11.70 -7.50
CA GLY A 120 -3.24 -12.75 -8.06
C GLY A 120 -2.01 -13.09 -7.20
N VAL A 121 -1.68 -12.26 -6.20
CA VAL A 121 -0.68 -12.56 -5.17
C VAL A 121 -1.21 -13.65 -4.23
N GLY A 122 -0.34 -14.57 -3.78
CA GLY A 122 -0.74 -15.68 -2.90
C GLY A 122 -1.38 -16.89 -3.61
N GLY A 123 -1.58 -16.84 -4.93
CA GLY A 123 -1.85 -18.02 -5.73
C GLY A 123 -3.30 -18.46 -5.85
N ASP A 124 -4.28 -17.55 -5.74
CA ASP A 124 -5.68 -17.88 -6.03
C ASP A 124 -5.82 -18.37 -7.49
N ARG A 125 -6.10 -19.67 -7.61
CA ARG A 125 -6.13 -20.45 -8.86
C ARG A 125 -7.49 -20.42 -9.55
N ALA A 126 -8.48 -19.74 -8.98
CA ALA A 126 -9.88 -19.99 -9.31
C ALA A 126 -10.35 -19.43 -10.66
N SER A 127 -9.67 -18.45 -11.28
CA SER A 127 -10.12 -17.86 -12.55
C SER A 127 -9.04 -17.79 -13.63
N ALA A 128 -9.46 -17.99 -14.88
CA ALA A 128 -8.59 -17.82 -16.06
C ALA A 128 -7.97 -16.41 -16.11
N MET A 129 -8.67 -15.39 -15.59
CA MET A 129 -8.17 -14.02 -15.49
C MET A 129 -7.05 -13.87 -14.46
N ALA A 130 -7.12 -14.52 -13.29
CA ALA A 130 -6.03 -14.51 -12.32
C ALA A 130 -4.75 -15.14 -12.91
N ARG A 131 -4.91 -16.23 -13.68
CA ARG A 131 -3.81 -16.87 -14.39
C ARG A 131 -3.23 -15.99 -15.50
N PHE A 132 -4.07 -15.26 -16.25
CA PHE A 132 -3.62 -14.31 -17.27
C PHE A 132 -2.81 -13.15 -16.65
N PHE A 133 -3.28 -12.58 -15.54
CA PHE A 133 -2.56 -11.54 -14.82
C PHE A 133 -1.21 -12.04 -14.33
N ARG A 134 -1.18 -13.21 -13.69
CA ARG A 134 0.09 -13.80 -13.24
C ARG A 134 1.08 -14.04 -14.39
N LEU A 135 0.61 -14.42 -15.57
CA LEU A 135 1.50 -14.56 -16.73
C LEU A 135 1.99 -13.22 -17.27
N SER A 136 1.20 -12.16 -17.12
CA SER A 136 1.52 -10.82 -17.65
C SER A 136 2.44 -10.01 -16.73
N ILE A 137 2.36 -10.24 -15.41
CA ILE A 137 3.12 -9.53 -14.37
C ILE A 137 3.78 -10.49 -13.37
N GLY A 138 4.18 -11.68 -13.83
CA GLY A 138 4.69 -12.78 -12.98
C GLY A 138 5.78 -12.37 -11.98
N PRO A 139 6.85 -11.69 -12.42
CA PRO A 139 7.89 -11.21 -11.51
C PRO A 139 7.36 -10.28 -10.41
N VAL A 140 6.43 -9.37 -10.73
CA VAL A 140 5.79 -8.49 -9.73
C VAL A 140 4.96 -9.27 -8.74
N VAL A 141 4.20 -10.28 -9.21
CA VAL A 141 3.38 -11.12 -8.33
C VAL A 141 4.27 -11.89 -7.35
N GLU A 142 5.40 -12.42 -7.81
CA GLU A 142 6.37 -13.13 -6.97
C GLU A 142 7.03 -12.19 -5.96
N ALA A 143 7.45 -11.00 -6.41
CA ALA A 143 8.02 -9.95 -5.56
C ALA A 143 7.04 -9.50 -4.47
N LYS A 144 5.79 -9.15 -4.84
CA LYS A 144 4.73 -8.80 -3.87
C LYS A 144 4.37 -9.97 -2.97
N THR A 145 4.42 -11.22 -3.44
CA THR A 145 4.23 -12.41 -2.58
C THR A 145 5.29 -12.47 -1.48
N ALA A 146 6.55 -12.15 -1.80
CA ALA A 146 7.62 -12.10 -0.83
C ALA A 146 7.43 -10.96 0.19
N ALA A 147 7.08 -9.77 -0.28
CA ALA A 147 6.79 -8.63 0.60
C ALA A 147 5.59 -8.89 1.53
N GLU A 148 4.50 -9.44 1.02
CA GLU A 148 3.36 -9.79 1.87
C GLU A 148 3.70 -10.87 2.92
N ARG A 149 4.62 -11.78 2.61
CA ARG A 149 5.11 -12.76 3.59
C ARG A 149 5.89 -12.06 4.69
N ALA A 150 6.82 -11.18 4.33
CA ALA A 150 7.61 -10.40 5.29
C ALA A 150 6.70 -9.58 6.22
N ILE A 151 5.65 -8.95 5.69
CA ILE A 151 4.64 -8.24 6.51
C ILE A 151 4.01 -9.16 7.54
N ARG A 152 3.54 -10.34 7.13
CA ARG A 152 2.89 -11.29 8.04
C ARG A 152 3.84 -11.83 9.11
N GLU A 153 5.11 -12.01 8.77
CA GLU A 153 6.14 -12.55 9.65
C GLU A 153 6.79 -11.47 10.54
N SER A 154 6.60 -10.19 10.22
CA SER A 154 7.22 -9.05 10.93
C SER A 154 6.76 -8.89 12.38
N GLY A 155 5.55 -9.36 12.71
CA GLY A 155 4.90 -9.12 14.00
C GLY A 155 4.25 -7.73 14.13
N THR A 156 4.40 -6.85 13.14
CA THR A 156 3.68 -5.56 13.06
C THR A 156 2.25 -5.76 12.59
N ASP A 157 1.30 -5.05 13.20
CA ASP A 157 -0.10 -5.10 12.76
C ASP A 157 -0.21 -4.62 11.31
N TYR A 158 -0.88 -5.37 10.45
CA TYR A 158 -0.96 -5.02 9.02
C TYR A 158 -2.35 -5.00 8.37
N THR A 159 -2.49 -4.25 7.29
CA THR A 159 -3.53 -4.48 6.27
C THR A 159 -2.87 -4.61 4.91
N ILE A 160 -3.18 -5.67 4.18
CA ILE A 160 -2.76 -5.81 2.79
C ILE A 160 -3.99 -5.67 1.91
N PHE A 161 -4.01 -4.68 1.03
CA PHE A 161 -5.02 -4.57 -0.01
C PHE A 161 -4.51 -5.20 -1.30
N ARG A 162 -5.28 -6.10 -1.89
CA ARG A 162 -5.03 -6.69 -3.21
C ARG A 162 -6.03 -6.12 -4.20
N PRO A 163 -5.79 -4.93 -4.75
CA PRO A 163 -6.69 -4.35 -5.74
C PRO A 163 -6.70 -5.15 -7.04
N GLY A 164 -7.85 -5.13 -7.71
CA GLY A 164 -7.94 -5.56 -9.09
C GLY A 164 -7.30 -4.57 -10.06
N VAL A 165 -7.80 -4.52 -11.29
CA VAL A 165 -7.24 -3.61 -12.32
C VAL A 165 -7.41 -2.16 -11.87
N LEU A 166 -6.30 -1.49 -11.57
CA LEU A 166 -6.30 -0.11 -11.11
C LEU A 166 -6.68 0.84 -12.25
N THR A 167 -7.76 1.59 -12.08
CA THR A 167 -8.21 2.62 -13.02
C THR A 167 -7.88 4.03 -12.54
N THR A 168 -7.89 4.97 -13.48
CA THR A 168 -7.87 6.40 -13.19
C THR A 168 -9.29 6.92 -13.03
N GLY A 169 -9.45 8.09 -12.42
CA GLY A 169 -10.74 8.71 -12.16
C GLY A 169 -10.92 9.13 -10.70
N ALA A 170 -12.08 9.72 -10.43
CA ALA A 170 -12.52 10.03 -9.06
C ALA A 170 -12.91 8.75 -8.32
N ALA A 171 -12.88 8.82 -6.99
CA ALA A 171 -13.41 7.74 -6.16
C ALA A 171 -14.92 7.60 -6.39
N THR A 172 -15.39 6.36 -6.44
CA THR A 172 -16.77 6.02 -6.77
C THR A 172 -17.59 5.61 -5.57
N ASP A 173 -16.96 5.43 -4.39
CA ASP A 173 -17.61 5.03 -3.14
C ASP A 173 -18.36 3.68 -3.21
N ASP A 174 -18.01 2.86 -4.19
CA ASP A 174 -18.62 1.55 -4.44
C ASP A 174 -17.58 0.41 -4.52
N ALA A 175 -16.37 0.65 -4.02
CA ALA A 175 -15.36 -0.38 -3.84
C ALA A 175 -15.85 -1.41 -2.82
N GLN A 176 -15.71 -2.69 -3.19
CA GLN A 176 -16.06 -3.83 -2.35
C GLN A 176 -14.77 -4.51 -1.93
N VAL A 177 -14.74 -4.93 -0.67
CA VAL A 177 -13.65 -5.70 -0.07
C VAL A 177 -14.12 -7.10 0.27
N ALA A 178 -13.23 -8.08 0.20
CA ALA A 178 -13.43 -9.40 0.81
C ALA A 178 -12.10 -9.97 1.28
N SER A 179 -12.12 -10.94 2.17
CA SER A 179 -10.94 -11.70 2.56
C SER A 179 -10.24 -12.27 1.32
N ALA A 180 -8.91 -12.38 1.40
CA ALA A 180 -8.13 -13.08 0.41
C ALA A 180 -8.75 -14.44 0.03
N GLU A 181 -8.56 -14.85 -1.22
CA GLU A 181 -9.12 -16.09 -1.79
C GLU A 181 -10.65 -16.06 -1.95
N SER A 182 -11.24 -14.87 -1.88
CA SER A 182 -12.65 -14.64 -2.21
C SER A 182 -12.98 -14.96 -3.68
N GLY A 183 -11.99 -15.09 -4.56
CA GLY A 183 -12.18 -15.18 -6.01
C GLY A 183 -12.80 -13.91 -6.61
N LEU A 184 -12.76 -12.78 -5.90
CA LEU A 184 -13.17 -11.49 -6.44
C LEU A 184 -12.25 -11.10 -7.61
N TRP A 185 -12.87 -10.60 -8.67
CA TRP A 185 -12.15 -10.08 -9.82
C TRP A 185 -12.90 -8.89 -10.41
N GLY A 186 -12.15 -7.89 -10.85
CA GLY A 186 -12.69 -6.66 -11.40
C GLY A 186 -11.63 -5.56 -11.45
N ALA A 187 -12.11 -4.35 -11.75
CA ALA A 187 -11.31 -3.13 -11.71
C ALA A 187 -11.65 -2.33 -10.45
N VAL A 188 -10.80 -1.41 -10.01
CA VAL A 188 -11.08 -0.46 -8.93
C VAL A 188 -10.32 0.84 -9.17
N SER A 189 -10.89 1.99 -8.80
CA SER A 189 -10.18 3.25 -8.96
C SER A 189 -9.07 3.36 -7.91
N ARG A 190 -7.93 3.95 -8.29
CA ARG A 190 -6.85 4.28 -7.34
C ARG A 190 -7.32 5.20 -6.21
N ALA A 191 -8.38 5.99 -6.46
CA ALA A 191 -8.92 6.89 -5.46
C ALA A 191 -9.73 6.15 -4.39
N ASP A 192 -10.46 5.08 -4.75
CA ASP A 192 -11.10 4.21 -3.75
C ASP A 192 -10.07 3.41 -2.96
N VAL A 193 -9.03 2.90 -3.62
CA VAL A 193 -7.92 2.22 -2.94
C VAL A 193 -7.26 3.17 -1.93
N ALA A 194 -6.99 4.42 -2.32
CA ALA A 194 -6.44 5.42 -1.41
C ALA A 194 -7.34 5.69 -0.18
N ARG A 195 -8.67 5.74 -0.35
CA ARG A 195 -9.62 5.90 0.76
C ARG A 195 -9.55 4.74 1.75
N LEU A 196 -9.52 3.51 1.24
CA LEU A 196 -9.40 2.31 2.07
C LEU A 196 -8.05 2.26 2.79
N MET A 197 -6.98 2.63 2.11
CA MET A 197 -5.64 2.69 2.70
C MET A 197 -5.57 3.68 3.86
N VAL A 198 -6.11 4.90 3.71
CA VAL A 198 -6.13 5.90 4.80
C VAL A 198 -7.03 5.49 5.96
N ALA A 199 -8.11 4.74 5.72
CA ALA A 199 -9.01 4.26 6.76
C ALA A 199 -8.46 3.06 7.56
N ALA A 200 -7.66 2.21 6.92
CA ALA A 200 -7.24 0.92 7.47
C ALA A 200 -6.47 0.97 8.80
N PRO A 201 -5.62 1.97 9.09
CA PRO A 201 -4.97 2.09 10.39
C PRO A 201 -5.96 2.31 11.54
N PHE A 202 -7.07 2.99 11.26
CA PHE A 202 -8.07 3.40 12.26
C PHE A 202 -9.25 2.43 12.36
N THR A 203 -9.25 1.37 11.54
CA THR A 203 -10.35 0.40 11.43
C THR A 203 -9.92 -0.95 12.04
N PRO A 204 -10.34 -1.29 13.28
CA PRO A 204 -9.93 -2.53 13.96
C PRO A 204 -10.23 -3.81 13.17
N GLU A 205 -11.32 -3.84 12.42
CA GLU A 205 -11.74 -4.99 11.61
C GLU A 205 -10.81 -5.26 10.42
N ALA A 206 -9.97 -4.28 10.05
CA ALA A 206 -8.93 -4.40 9.04
C ALA A 206 -7.58 -4.89 9.63
N THR A 207 -7.46 -5.07 10.94
CA THR A 207 -6.22 -5.50 11.58
C THR A 207 -5.85 -6.95 11.29
N ASN A 208 -4.61 -7.16 10.85
CA ASN A 208 -4.04 -8.43 10.41
C ASN A 208 -4.86 -9.11 9.31
N ARG A 209 -5.33 -8.32 8.33
CA ARG A 209 -6.14 -8.77 7.20
C ARG A 209 -5.42 -8.63 5.87
N THR A 210 -5.71 -9.55 4.97
CA THR A 210 -5.49 -9.38 3.52
C THR A 210 -6.86 -9.28 2.85
N LEU A 211 -7.11 -8.18 2.14
CA LEU A 211 -8.40 -7.84 1.55
C LEU A 211 -8.27 -7.65 0.04
N ASP A 212 -8.99 -8.45 -0.73
CA ASP A 212 -9.18 -8.29 -2.17
C ASP A 212 -10.10 -7.08 -2.40
N VAL A 213 -9.74 -6.18 -3.32
CA VAL A 213 -10.50 -4.93 -3.56
C VAL A 213 -10.89 -4.78 -5.02
N VAL A 214 -12.19 -4.72 -5.30
CA VAL A 214 -12.74 -4.53 -6.64
C VAL A 214 -14.02 -3.72 -6.61
N ARG A 215 -14.31 -3.02 -7.69
CA ARG A 215 -15.60 -2.37 -7.94
C ARG A 215 -16.51 -3.30 -8.73
N ASN A 216 -17.79 -3.35 -8.34
CA ASN A 216 -18.85 -4.12 -9.02
C ASN A 216 -18.39 -5.54 -9.41
N PRO A 217 -17.99 -6.39 -8.45
CA PRO A 217 -17.54 -7.73 -8.76
C PRO A 217 -18.61 -8.54 -9.46
N LEU A 218 -18.16 -9.41 -10.36
CA LEU A 218 -19.04 -10.38 -11.03
C LEU A 218 -19.76 -11.30 -10.01
N LEU A 219 -19.16 -11.52 -8.83
CA LEU A 219 -19.71 -12.29 -7.71
C LEU A 219 -20.07 -11.39 -6.52
N ARG A 220 -21.24 -10.75 -6.58
CA ARG A 220 -21.71 -9.73 -5.60
C ARG A 220 -21.93 -10.22 -4.17
N ASN A 221 -22.03 -11.52 -3.93
CA ASN A 221 -22.36 -12.07 -2.61
C ASN A 221 -21.13 -12.37 -1.74
N ARG A 222 -19.94 -11.96 -2.17
CA ARG A 222 -18.68 -12.25 -1.47
C ARG A 222 -18.07 -11.04 -0.77
N SER A 223 -18.67 -9.86 -0.92
CA SER A 223 -18.21 -8.64 -0.26
C SER A 223 -18.46 -8.67 1.24
N GLU A 224 -17.47 -8.29 2.02
CA GLU A 224 -17.57 -8.07 3.46
C GLU A 224 -18.00 -6.63 3.75
N ARG A 225 -18.78 -6.46 4.82
CA ARG A 225 -19.12 -5.14 5.34
C ARG A 225 -18.15 -4.82 6.47
N ILE A 226 -17.26 -3.85 6.22
CA ILE A 226 -16.32 -3.30 7.21
C ILE A 226 -16.79 -1.89 7.58
N ASP A 227 -16.79 -1.58 8.87
CA ASP A 227 -17.12 -0.25 9.39
C ASP A 227 -15.88 0.64 9.35
N TRP A 228 -15.58 1.15 8.15
CA TRP A 228 -14.38 1.95 7.90
C TRP A 228 -14.39 3.25 8.71
N ARG A 229 -13.34 3.44 9.50
CA ARG A 229 -13.09 4.65 10.27
C ARG A 229 -11.99 5.45 9.61
N HIS A 230 -12.20 6.75 9.53
CA HIS A 230 -11.22 7.70 8.99
C HIS A 230 -10.61 8.51 10.14
N PRO A 231 -9.35 8.94 10.00
CA PRO A 231 -8.75 9.91 10.92
C PRO A 231 -9.54 11.23 10.94
#